data_AF-A0A7C8N928-F1
#
_entry.id   AF-A0A7C8N928-F1
#
_cell.length_a   1.000
_cell.length_b   1.000
_cell.length_c   1.000
_cell.angle_alpha   90.00
_cell.angle_beta   90.00
_cell.angle_gamma   90.00
#
_symmetry.space_group_name_H-M   'P 1'
#
loop_
_entity.id
_entity.type
_entity.pdbx_description
1 polymer ?
#
loop_
_entity_poly.entity_id
_entity_poly.type
_entity_poly.pdbx_seq_one_letter_code
_entity_poly.pdbx_strand_id
1 'polypeptide(L)'
;MEDVIMRTRKDSGSFPMTSHHVFLLRLRGKLFLAPIENPQKILDVGTGTGIWAIQIAEEFPDAEIVGNDISPIQPSWVPPKVSFEVDDFNDPWLQAPNSYDFIHERDCHAAVKDWGKFAENVFKTLKPGGYWESQEHTVEITTDDGSVPEDNVLKQWCTNLIQATEIIGQTCVVAPHIVGHMQKAGFVNIKQQYFKLPIGAWPKDPVDKEIGAFNLINMVNAAEGFTTAAYTRILGKSIEEAAQAVVDIKRDLQNKDFHMYFQFAVTYGQKPLDSPTE
;
A
#
# COMPACT_ATOMS: atom_id res chain seq x y z
N MET A 1 -11.83 19.34 -1.42
CA MET A 1 -10.76 18.96 -2.36
C MET A 1 -10.44 17.51 -2.04
N GLU A 2 -11.37 16.62 -2.37
CA GLU A 2 -11.43 15.23 -1.90
C GLU A 2 -10.59 14.31 -2.81
N ASP A 3 -9.67 13.54 -2.22
CA ASP A 3 -8.97 12.34 -2.73
C ASP A 3 -8.88 12.18 -4.25
N VAL A 4 -8.22 13.15 -4.88
CA VAL A 4 -8.15 13.31 -6.34
C VAL A 4 -7.26 12.25 -7.01
N ILE A 5 -6.25 11.74 -6.30
CA ILE A 5 -5.31 10.71 -6.77
C ILE A 5 -5.91 9.30 -6.64
N MET A 6 -6.78 9.07 -5.65
CA MET A 6 -7.41 7.76 -5.45
C MET A 6 -8.51 7.46 -6.48
N ARG A 7 -9.24 8.49 -6.95
CA ARG A 7 -10.29 8.30 -7.96
C ARG A 7 -9.78 7.77 -9.31
N THR A 8 -8.50 7.98 -9.66
CA THR A 8 -7.90 7.39 -10.87
C THR A 8 -7.65 5.88 -10.77
N ARG A 9 -7.74 5.27 -9.56
CA ARG A 9 -7.68 3.79 -9.40
C ARG A 9 -8.94 3.09 -9.95
N LYS A 10 -10.07 3.79 -10.15
CA LYS A 10 -11.36 3.19 -10.56
C LYS A 10 -11.40 2.64 -12.00
N ASP A 11 -10.51 3.08 -12.88
CA ASP A 11 -10.61 2.77 -14.33
C ASP A 11 -9.72 1.59 -14.79
N SER A 12 -9.08 0.85 -13.88
CA SER A 12 -8.23 -0.30 -14.23
C SER A 12 -8.59 -1.55 -13.41
N GLY A 13 -9.69 -2.22 -13.80
CA GLY A 13 -10.24 -3.36 -13.06
C GLY A 13 -9.27 -4.53 -12.78
N SER A 14 -8.13 -4.61 -13.47
CA SER A 14 -7.09 -5.62 -13.21
C SER A 14 -5.99 -5.17 -12.25
N PHE A 15 -5.75 -3.87 -12.05
CA PHE A 15 -4.61 -3.35 -11.28
C PHE A 15 -4.58 -3.82 -9.82
N PRO A 16 -5.68 -3.76 -9.05
CA PRO A 16 -5.66 -4.24 -7.66
C PRO A 16 -5.36 -5.74 -7.56
N MET A 17 -5.83 -6.54 -8.52
CA MET A 17 -5.63 -7.99 -8.56
C MET A 17 -4.18 -8.36 -8.88
N THR A 18 -3.57 -7.66 -9.84
CA THR A 18 -2.17 -7.89 -10.23
C THR A 18 -1.20 -7.42 -9.15
N SER A 19 -1.48 -6.29 -8.48
CA SER A 19 -0.68 -5.85 -7.32
C SER A 19 -0.75 -6.85 -6.17
N HIS A 20 -1.94 -7.34 -5.83
CA HIS A 20 -2.10 -8.38 -4.80
C HIS A 20 -1.27 -9.64 -5.11
N HIS A 21 -1.29 -10.12 -6.36
CA HIS A 21 -0.46 -11.25 -6.81
C HIS A 21 1.04 -10.98 -6.67
N VAL A 22 1.52 -9.77 -7.00
CA VAL A 22 2.92 -9.38 -6.82
C VAL A 22 3.37 -9.50 -5.37
N PHE A 23 2.56 -9.04 -4.41
CA PHE A 23 2.89 -9.17 -2.99
C PHE A 23 2.93 -10.62 -2.54
N LEU A 24 1.96 -11.45 -2.96
CA LEU A 24 1.97 -12.88 -2.65
C LEU A 24 3.18 -13.59 -3.22
N LEU A 25 3.56 -13.34 -4.48
CA LEU A 25 4.78 -13.90 -5.07
C LEU A 25 6.00 -13.53 -4.23
N ARG A 26 6.12 -12.26 -3.84
CA ARG A 26 7.27 -11.81 -3.04
C ARG A 26 7.29 -12.45 -1.65
N LEU A 27 6.13 -12.57 -1.01
CA LEU A 27 5.99 -13.16 0.33
C LEU A 27 5.82 -14.68 0.31
N ARG A 28 6.02 -15.33 -0.85
CA ARG A 28 5.94 -16.79 -1.05
C ARG A 28 4.59 -17.36 -0.63
N GLY A 29 3.52 -16.67 -1.02
CA GLY A 29 2.14 -17.03 -0.74
C GLY A 29 1.60 -16.58 0.62
N LYS A 30 2.43 -15.96 1.48
CA LYS A 30 1.95 -15.45 2.77
C LYS A 30 1.23 -14.12 2.62
N LEU A 31 0.11 -13.97 3.30
CA LEU A 31 -0.66 -12.73 3.36
C LEU A 31 -0.07 -11.69 4.33
N PHE A 32 0.64 -12.15 5.35
CA PHE A 32 1.22 -11.34 6.41
C PHE A 32 2.49 -11.99 7.00
N LEU A 33 3.29 -11.24 7.77
CA LEU A 33 4.51 -11.71 8.44
C LEU A 33 4.49 -11.58 9.98
N ALA A 34 3.52 -10.86 10.55
CA ALA A 34 3.30 -10.74 11.97
C ALA A 34 3.09 -12.12 12.61
N PRO A 35 3.65 -12.38 13.81
CA PRO A 35 3.57 -13.67 14.47
C PRO A 35 2.21 -13.86 15.19
N ILE A 36 1.12 -13.86 14.42
CA ILE A 36 -0.23 -14.17 14.91
C ILE A 36 -0.54 -15.66 14.67
N GLU A 37 -1.24 -16.30 15.61
CA GLU A 37 -1.57 -17.74 15.51
C GLU A 37 -3.07 -18.01 15.47
N ASN A 38 -3.86 -17.36 16.33
CA ASN A 38 -5.30 -17.62 16.46
C ASN A 38 -6.10 -16.31 16.66
N PRO A 39 -5.99 -15.33 15.74
CA PRO A 39 -6.78 -14.10 15.82
C PRO A 39 -8.28 -14.44 15.83
N GLN A 40 -9.07 -13.73 16.64
CA GLN A 40 -10.52 -13.89 16.66
C GLN A 40 -11.23 -12.79 15.86
N LYS A 41 -10.61 -11.61 15.76
CA LYS A 41 -11.12 -10.48 14.98
C LYS A 41 -9.98 -9.74 14.27
N ILE A 42 -10.12 -9.56 12.96
CA ILE A 42 -9.12 -8.92 12.07
C ILE A 42 -9.76 -7.75 11.34
N LEU A 43 -9.03 -6.62 11.25
CA LEU A 43 -9.39 -5.48 10.42
C LEU A 43 -8.41 -5.37 9.24
N ASP A 44 -8.93 -5.30 8.02
CA ASP A 44 -8.18 -4.94 6.80
C ASP A 44 -8.54 -3.51 6.39
N VAL A 45 -7.64 -2.57 6.69
CA VAL A 45 -7.88 -1.14 6.47
C VAL A 45 -7.54 -0.77 5.03
N GLY A 46 -8.44 -0.05 4.37
CA GLY A 46 -8.27 0.28 2.95
C GLY A 46 -8.29 -0.97 2.07
N THR A 47 -9.24 -1.87 2.33
CA THR A 47 -9.29 -3.24 1.78
C THR A 47 -9.39 -3.28 0.25
N GLY A 48 -9.75 -2.17 -0.41
CA GLY A 48 -9.83 -2.09 -1.86
C GLY A 48 -10.87 -3.06 -2.40
N THR A 49 -10.45 -4.05 -3.19
CA THR A 49 -11.36 -5.08 -3.73
C THR A 49 -11.83 -6.09 -2.68
N GLY A 50 -11.25 -6.09 -1.48
CA GLY A 50 -11.52 -7.09 -0.46
C GLY A 50 -10.74 -8.40 -0.62
N ILE A 51 -9.87 -8.51 -1.63
CA ILE A 51 -9.21 -9.79 -1.95
C ILE A 51 -8.36 -10.32 -0.79
N TRP A 52 -7.66 -9.44 -0.07
CA TRP A 52 -6.86 -9.85 1.08
C TRP A 52 -7.75 -10.32 2.23
N ALA A 53 -8.79 -9.55 2.56
CA ALA A 53 -9.77 -9.91 3.59
C ALA A 53 -10.49 -11.24 3.29
N ILE A 54 -10.75 -11.55 2.02
CA ILE A 54 -11.36 -12.83 1.61
C ILE A 54 -10.36 -13.98 1.81
N GLN A 55 -9.11 -13.82 1.39
CA GLN A 55 -8.12 -14.89 1.51
C GLN A 55 -7.67 -15.14 2.95
N ILE A 56 -7.56 -14.10 3.78
CA ILE A 56 -7.20 -14.28 5.19
C ILE A 56 -8.28 -15.05 5.97
N ALA A 57 -9.55 -14.96 5.53
CA ALA A 57 -10.64 -15.75 6.08
C ALA A 57 -10.51 -17.25 5.75
N GLU A 58 -9.79 -17.62 4.69
CA GLU A 58 -9.47 -19.02 4.40
C GLU A 58 -8.35 -19.54 5.33
N GLU A 59 -7.38 -18.70 5.68
CA GLU A 59 -6.34 -19.03 6.66
C GLU A 59 -6.88 -19.10 8.10
N PHE A 60 -7.81 -18.21 8.45
CA PHE A 60 -8.46 -18.14 9.76
C PHE A 60 -9.99 -18.24 9.64
N PRO A 61 -10.54 -19.44 9.37
CA PRO A 61 -11.98 -19.63 9.15
C PRO A 61 -12.84 -19.31 10.38
N ASP A 62 -12.22 -19.24 11.55
CA ASP A 62 -12.91 -18.92 12.79
C ASP A 62 -12.89 -17.43 13.16
N ALA A 63 -12.02 -16.63 12.53
CA ALA A 63 -11.92 -15.21 12.79
C ALA A 63 -13.04 -14.42 12.11
N GLU A 64 -13.53 -13.37 12.77
CA GLU A 64 -14.32 -12.31 12.13
C GLU A 64 -13.37 -11.38 11.38
N ILE A 65 -13.60 -11.18 10.08
CA ILE A 65 -12.80 -10.31 9.22
C ILE A 65 -13.65 -9.13 8.79
N VAL A 66 -13.21 -7.93 9.14
CA VAL A 66 -13.81 -6.68 8.70
C VAL A 66 -12.85 -6.01 7.72
N GLY A 67 -13.32 -5.67 6.53
CA GLY A 67 -12.56 -4.83 5.60
C GLY A 67 -13.25 -3.48 5.45
N ASN A 68 -12.52 -2.37 5.53
CA ASN A 68 -13.09 -1.04 5.30
C ASN A 68 -12.50 -0.36 4.06
N ASP A 69 -13.33 0.38 3.34
CA ASP A 69 -12.90 1.19 2.20
C ASP A 69 -13.89 2.33 1.94
N ILE A 70 -13.41 3.46 1.43
CA ILE A 70 -14.26 4.60 1.04
C ILE A 70 -15.20 4.27 -0.12
N SER A 71 -14.91 3.22 -0.90
CA SER A 71 -15.68 2.83 -2.08
C SER A 71 -16.33 1.45 -1.89
N PRO A 72 -17.65 1.31 -2.14
CA PRO A 72 -18.34 0.02 -2.09
C PRO A 72 -18.11 -0.78 -3.39
N ILE A 73 -16.89 -1.26 -3.60
CA ILE A 73 -16.47 -2.01 -4.81
C ILE A 73 -16.24 -3.51 -4.55
N GLN A 74 -16.49 -3.95 -3.31
CA GLN A 74 -16.22 -5.31 -2.86
C GLN A 74 -17.34 -6.27 -3.32
N PRO A 75 -17.03 -7.57 -3.51
CA PRO A 75 -18.04 -8.55 -3.91
C PRO A 75 -19.10 -8.73 -2.83
N SER A 76 -20.34 -8.98 -3.25
CA SER A 76 -21.45 -9.27 -2.33
C SER A 76 -21.47 -10.72 -1.83
N TRP A 77 -20.84 -11.64 -2.57
CA TRP A 77 -20.71 -13.05 -2.19
C TRP A 77 -19.32 -13.28 -1.62
N VAL A 78 -19.24 -13.42 -0.30
CA VAL A 78 -18.01 -13.53 0.49
C VAL A 78 -18.16 -14.65 1.55
N PRO A 79 -17.06 -15.13 2.15
CA PRO A 79 -17.14 -16.06 3.25
C PRO A 79 -18.00 -15.53 4.42
N PRO A 80 -18.71 -16.38 5.19
CA PRO A 80 -19.72 -15.94 6.16
C PRO A 80 -19.24 -15.01 7.28
N LYS A 81 -17.93 -15.01 7.57
CA LYS A 81 -17.32 -14.18 8.61
C LYS A 81 -16.57 -12.96 8.05
N VAL A 82 -16.70 -12.69 6.75
CA VAL A 82 -16.14 -11.50 6.11
C VAL A 82 -17.26 -10.47 5.93
N SER A 83 -17.04 -9.26 6.40
CA SER A 83 -17.93 -8.12 6.19
C SER A 83 -17.16 -6.91 5.70
N PHE A 84 -17.80 -6.10 4.85
CA PHE A 84 -17.22 -4.87 4.32
C PHE A 84 -18.00 -3.64 4.77
N GLU A 85 -17.26 -2.62 5.19
CA GLU A 85 -17.80 -1.35 5.68
C GLU A 85 -17.37 -0.21 4.74
N VAL A 86 -18.31 0.67 4.42
CA VAL A 86 -17.99 1.93 3.72
C VAL A 86 -17.59 2.95 4.77
N ASP A 87 -16.29 3.20 4.89
CA ASP A 87 -15.70 4.01 5.95
C ASP A 87 -14.42 4.69 5.44
N ASP A 88 -14.20 5.95 5.83
CA ASP A 88 -12.95 6.66 5.56
C ASP A 88 -12.10 6.62 6.83
N PHE A 89 -10.97 5.92 6.78
CA PHE A 89 -10.05 5.86 7.91
C PHE A 89 -9.41 7.22 8.28
N ASN A 90 -9.62 8.27 7.48
CA ASN A 90 -9.25 9.64 7.80
C ASN A 90 -10.33 10.42 8.56
N ASP A 91 -11.58 9.93 8.56
CA ASP A 91 -12.70 10.48 9.32
C ASP A 91 -12.64 9.99 10.78
N PRO A 92 -13.55 10.43 11.67
CA PRO A 92 -13.55 9.98 13.05
C PRO A 92 -13.52 8.45 13.16
N TRP A 93 -12.46 7.90 13.75
CA TRP A 93 -12.22 6.47 13.85
C TRP A 93 -13.30 5.77 14.69
N LEU A 94 -14.11 4.94 14.03
CA LEU A 94 -15.31 4.34 14.63
C LEU A 94 -15.07 2.99 15.33
N GLN A 95 -13.88 2.41 15.15
CA GLN A 95 -13.58 1.08 15.67
C GLN A 95 -13.42 1.10 17.19
N ALA A 96 -14.08 0.16 17.87
CA ALA A 96 -14.07 0.09 19.32
C ALA A 96 -12.64 -0.14 19.86
N PRO A 97 -12.26 0.47 21.00
CA PRO A 97 -10.99 0.18 21.64
C PRO A 97 -10.89 -1.28 22.06
N ASN A 98 -9.68 -1.85 22.06
CA ASN A 98 -9.39 -3.21 22.52
C ASN A 98 -10.30 -4.30 21.91
N SER A 99 -10.61 -4.21 20.62
CA SER A 99 -11.58 -5.08 19.96
C SER A 99 -10.98 -6.01 18.90
N TYR A 100 -9.84 -5.65 18.31
CA TYR A 100 -9.18 -6.44 17.24
C TYR A 100 -7.91 -7.12 17.74
N ASP A 101 -7.64 -8.32 17.24
CA ASP A 101 -6.41 -9.08 17.49
C ASP A 101 -5.32 -8.74 16.47
N PHE A 102 -5.74 -8.42 15.24
CA PHE A 102 -4.85 -8.07 14.13
C PHE A 102 -5.45 -6.94 13.29
N ILE A 103 -4.64 -5.96 12.94
CA ILE A 103 -4.98 -4.92 11.98
C ILE A 103 -3.94 -4.97 10.87
N HIS A 104 -4.40 -5.11 9.63
CA HIS A 104 -3.60 -5.08 8.42
C HIS A 104 -3.96 -3.84 7.60
N GLU A 105 -2.96 -3.24 6.96
CA GLU A 105 -3.16 -2.28 5.88
C GLU A 105 -2.10 -2.50 4.79
N ARG A 106 -2.45 -2.21 3.54
CA ARG A 106 -1.52 -2.25 2.41
C ARG A 106 -1.82 -1.18 1.38
N ASP A 107 -0.76 -0.58 0.83
CA ASP A 107 -0.81 0.44 -0.24
C ASP A 107 -1.73 1.64 0.09
N CYS A 108 -1.69 2.05 1.37
CA CYS A 108 -2.41 3.20 1.91
C CYS A 108 -1.57 4.48 1.92
N HIS A 109 -0.31 4.43 1.47
CA HIS A 109 0.46 5.62 1.13
C HIS A 109 -0.30 6.52 0.14
N ALA A 110 -0.16 7.83 0.29
CA ALA A 110 -0.96 8.85 -0.41
C ALA A 110 -2.47 8.86 -0.12
N ALA A 111 -2.98 8.01 0.78
CA ALA A 111 -4.38 8.00 1.20
C ALA A 111 -4.55 8.46 2.66
N VAL A 112 -3.68 8.00 3.55
CA VAL A 112 -3.65 8.43 4.96
C VAL A 112 -3.12 9.86 5.07
N LYS A 113 -3.92 10.76 5.65
CA LYS A 113 -3.58 12.18 5.87
C LYS A 113 -2.63 12.37 7.05
N ASP A 114 -2.79 11.58 8.11
CA ASP A 114 -1.94 11.65 9.31
C ASP A 114 -1.60 10.25 9.83
N TRP A 115 -0.40 9.78 9.49
CA TRP A 115 0.10 8.47 9.92
C TRP A 115 0.38 8.38 11.42
N GLY A 116 0.64 9.50 12.11
CA GLY A 116 0.77 9.51 13.56
C GLY A 116 -0.58 9.24 14.21
N LYS A 117 -1.61 9.97 13.79
CA LYS A 117 -2.98 9.77 14.25
C LYS A 117 -3.53 8.39 13.90
N PHE A 118 -3.24 7.91 12.69
CA PHE A 118 -3.58 6.55 12.26
C PHE A 118 -2.99 5.50 13.19
N ALA A 119 -1.67 5.57 13.47
CA ALA A 119 -1.00 4.64 14.37
C ALA A 119 -1.58 4.68 15.80
N GLU A 120 -1.94 5.86 16.32
CA GLU A 120 -2.62 5.98 17.62
C GLU A 120 -3.99 5.30 17.63
N ASN A 121 -4.78 5.47 16.58
CA ASN A 121 -6.10 4.87 16.46
C ASN A 121 -5.99 3.33 16.39
N VAL A 122 -5.10 2.82 15.54
CA VAL A 122 -4.78 1.39 15.42
C VAL A 122 -4.34 0.83 16.78
N PHE A 123 -3.43 1.53 17.48
CA PHE A 123 -2.97 1.11 18.81
C PHE A 123 -4.10 1.03 19.84
N LYS A 124 -5.02 2.00 19.86
CA LYS A 124 -6.18 1.98 20.77
C LYS A 124 -7.14 0.84 20.46
N THR A 125 -7.34 0.55 19.18
CA THR A 125 -8.28 -0.49 18.70
C THR A 125 -7.77 -1.91 18.93
N LEU A 126 -6.46 -2.14 18.88
CA LEU A 126 -5.89 -3.45 19.17
C LEU A 126 -6.10 -3.86 20.64
N LYS A 127 -6.38 -5.13 20.87
CA LYS A 127 -6.28 -5.75 22.21
C LYS A 127 -4.83 -5.78 22.67
N PRO A 128 -4.55 -5.80 23.98
CA PRO A 128 -3.21 -6.11 24.47
C PRO A 128 -2.68 -7.41 23.86
N GLY A 129 -1.46 -7.39 23.32
CA GLY A 129 -0.86 -8.50 22.59
C GLY A 129 -1.19 -8.57 21.09
N GLY A 130 -2.16 -7.79 20.61
CA GLY A 130 -2.52 -7.71 19.20
C GLY A 130 -1.46 -7.03 18.33
N TYR A 131 -1.53 -7.25 17.02
CA TYR A 131 -0.53 -6.76 16.06
C TYR A 131 -1.12 -5.79 15.04
N TRP A 132 -0.34 -4.78 14.69
CA TRP A 132 -0.53 -4.03 13.44
C TRP A 132 0.55 -4.47 12.45
N GLU A 133 0.15 -4.81 11.23
CA GLU A 133 1.06 -4.93 10.09
C GLU A 133 0.71 -3.92 8.98
N SER A 134 1.75 -3.24 8.52
CA SER A 134 1.76 -2.28 7.41
C SER A 134 2.60 -2.85 6.28
N GLN A 135 2.02 -2.93 5.09
CA GLN A 135 2.69 -3.38 3.86
C GLN A 135 2.73 -2.21 2.87
N GLU A 136 3.89 -1.58 2.73
CA GLU A 136 4.03 -0.35 1.92
C GLU A 136 5.22 -0.44 0.99
N HIS A 137 5.08 0.05 -0.24
CA HIS A 137 6.21 0.18 -1.17
C HIS A 137 6.67 1.63 -1.32
N THR A 138 7.92 1.82 -1.72
CA THR A 138 8.43 3.15 -2.09
C THR A 138 7.81 3.60 -3.41
N VAL A 139 7.63 4.91 -3.55
CA VAL A 139 7.31 5.54 -4.84
C VAL A 139 8.57 5.74 -5.68
N GLU A 140 9.73 5.85 -5.04
CA GLU A 140 11.01 5.97 -5.71
C GLU A 140 11.37 4.70 -6.48
N ILE A 141 11.68 4.87 -7.77
CA ILE A 141 12.29 3.85 -8.60
C ILE A 141 13.80 3.86 -8.33
N THR A 142 14.32 2.70 -7.94
CA THR A 142 15.73 2.51 -7.61
C THR A 142 16.38 1.42 -8.46
N THR A 143 17.70 1.40 -8.47
CA THR A 143 18.56 0.49 -9.23
C THR A 143 19.83 0.24 -8.43
N ASP A 144 20.36 -0.98 -8.45
CA ASP A 144 21.65 -1.27 -7.78
C ASP A 144 22.87 -0.84 -8.61
N ASP A 145 22.70 -0.70 -9.92
CA ASP A 145 23.79 -0.55 -10.89
C ASP A 145 23.80 0.81 -11.61
N GLY A 146 22.91 1.72 -11.22
CA GLY A 146 22.77 3.04 -11.85
C GLY A 146 22.25 2.98 -13.29
N SER A 147 21.60 1.87 -13.68
CA SER A 147 21.04 1.70 -15.04
C SER A 147 19.99 2.75 -15.40
N VAL A 148 19.31 3.35 -14.41
CA VAL A 148 18.48 4.55 -14.61
C VAL A 148 19.27 5.78 -14.21
N PRO A 149 19.62 6.68 -15.16
CA PRO A 149 20.30 7.93 -14.86
C PRO A 149 19.52 8.81 -13.89
N GLU A 150 20.22 9.57 -13.04
CA GLU A 150 19.57 10.46 -12.05
C GLU A 150 18.75 11.60 -12.68
N ASP A 151 19.10 12.03 -13.90
CA ASP A 151 18.37 13.03 -14.67
C ASP A 151 17.23 12.45 -15.53
N ASN A 152 16.99 11.13 -15.44
CA ASN A 152 15.98 10.43 -16.23
C ASN A 152 14.54 10.86 -15.88
N VAL A 153 13.64 10.78 -16.87
CA VAL A 153 12.21 11.15 -16.71
C VAL A 153 11.51 10.37 -15.59
N LEU A 154 11.90 9.12 -15.35
CA LEU A 154 11.32 8.28 -14.29
C LEU A 154 11.68 8.81 -12.90
N LYS A 155 12.91 9.30 -12.71
CA LYS A 155 13.34 9.95 -11.46
C LYS A 155 12.55 11.23 -11.23
N GLN A 156 12.45 12.07 -12.25
CA GLN A 156 11.64 13.29 -12.22
C GLN A 156 10.16 12.99 -11.95
N TRP A 157 9.63 11.90 -12.50
CA TRP A 157 8.26 11.48 -12.27
C TRP A 157 8.01 11.13 -10.80
N CYS A 158 8.88 10.32 -10.18
CA CYS A 158 8.83 10.04 -8.74
C CYS A 158 8.86 11.33 -7.92
N THR A 159 9.80 12.23 -8.20
CA THR A 159 9.91 13.53 -7.50
C THR A 159 8.64 14.36 -7.62
N ASN A 160 8.06 14.46 -8.83
CA ASN A 160 6.82 15.22 -9.04
C ASN A 160 5.62 14.59 -8.32
N LEU A 161 5.52 13.25 -8.28
CA LEU A 161 4.47 12.56 -7.51
C LEU A 161 4.61 12.82 -6.01
N ILE A 162 5.83 12.70 -5.46
CA ILE A 162 6.12 13.02 -4.06
C ILE A 162 5.73 14.45 -3.74
N GLN A 163 6.22 15.42 -4.52
CA GLN A 163 5.89 16.84 -4.33
C GLN A 163 4.38 17.09 -4.38
N ALA A 164 3.67 16.50 -5.34
CA ALA A 164 2.23 16.65 -5.45
C ALA A 164 1.49 16.11 -4.22
N THR A 165 1.92 14.96 -3.70
CA THR A 165 1.34 14.34 -2.50
C THR A 165 1.64 15.12 -1.22
N GLU A 166 2.82 15.74 -1.12
CA GLU A 166 3.18 16.63 -0.02
C GLU A 166 2.35 17.92 -0.02
N ILE A 167 2.13 18.54 -1.19
CA ILE A 167 1.31 19.76 -1.33
C ILE A 167 -0.12 19.55 -0.81
N ILE A 168 -0.70 18.36 -1.03
CA ILE A 168 -2.06 18.04 -0.57
C ILE A 168 -2.11 17.46 0.84
N GLY A 169 -0.95 17.28 1.50
CA GLY A 169 -0.87 16.76 2.87
C GLY A 169 -1.14 15.26 3.01
N GLN A 170 -0.98 14.48 1.94
CA GLN A 170 -1.15 13.02 1.94
C GLN A 170 0.10 12.36 1.37
N THR A 171 1.18 12.29 2.16
CA THR A 171 2.49 11.83 1.66
C THR A 171 2.45 10.39 1.11
N CYS A 172 3.15 10.16 0.01
CA CYS A 172 3.43 8.83 -0.52
C CYS A 172 4.77 8.23 -0.04
N VAL A 173 5.56 8.99 0.72
CA VAL A 173 6.81 8.54 1.33
C VAL A 173 6.51 8.04 2.73
N VAL A 174 6.14 6.78 2.85
CA VAL A 174 5.61 6.21 4.11
C VAL A 174 6.46 5.05 4.63
N ALA A 175 6.84 4.11 3.77
CA ALA A 175 7.50 2.86 4.15
C ALA A 175 8.69 3.04 5.14
N PRO A 176 9.59 4.03 4.97
CA PRO A 176 10.70 4.26 5.93
C PRO A 176 10.28 4.77 7.31
N HIS A 177 9.06 5.30 7.45
CA HIS A 177 8.61 6.04 8.63
C HIS A 177 7.66 5.25 9.53
N ILE A 178 7.09 4.13 9.06
CA ILE A 178 6.12 3.31 9.82
C ILE A 178 6.67 2.89 11.19
N VAL A 179 7.94 2.46 11.27
CA VAL A 179 8.59 2.10 12.54
C VAL A 179 8.51 3.26 13.56
N GLY A 180 8.75 4.49 13.11
CA GLY A 180 8.68 5.67 13.96
C GLY A 180 7.26 5.99 14.41
N HIS A 181 6.26 5.80 13.54
CA HIS A 181 4.85 5.94 13.91
C HIS A 181 4.42 4.89 14.95
N MET A 182 4.82 3.63 14.76
CA MET A 182 4.59 2.55 15.72
C MET A 182 5.24 2.83 17.08
N GLN A 183 6.51 3.27 17.10
CA GLN A 183 7.22 3.60 18.35
C GLN A 183 6.52 4.72 19.12
N LYS A 184 6.12 5.80 18.43
CA LYS A 184 5.43 6.94 19.05
C LYS A 184 4.06 6.54 19.62
N ALA A 185 3.34 5.65 18.96
CA ALA A 185 2.04 5.16 19.42
C ALA A 185 2.15 4.17 20.60
N GLY A 186 3.33 3.60 20.87
CA GLY A 186 3.59 2.72 22.00
C GLY A 186 3.70 1.22 21.66
N PHE A 187 3.82 0.88 20.37
CA PHE A 187 4.06 -0.51 19.96
C PHE A 187 5.43 -1.02 20.41
N VAL A 188 5.51 -2.31 20.68
CA VAL A 188 6.73 -3.07 21.02
C VAL A 188 6.96 -4.19 20.00
N ASN A 189 8.08 -4.90 20.11
CA ASN A 189 8.44 -6.01 19.21
C ASN A 189 8.40 -5.63 17.71
N ILE A 190 8.71 -4.37 17.40
CA ILE A 190 8.60 -3.82 16.06
C ILE A 190 9.67 -4.43 15.16
N LYS A 191 9.27 -4.96 14.01
CA LYS A 191 10.17 -5.42 12.95
C LYS A 191 9.78 -4.81 11.62
N GLN A 192 10.79 -4.47 10.83
CA GLN A 192 10.64 -4.02 9.46
C GLN A 192 11.56 -4.85 8.56
N GLN A 193 11.00 -5.37 7.48
CA GLN A 193 11.73 -6.12 6.48
C GLN A 193 11.49 -5.53 5.10
N TYR A 194 12.58 -5.28 4.36
CA TYR A 194 12.53 -4.80 2.99
C TYR A 194 12.72 -5.93 1.98
N PHE A 195 11.98 -5.82 0.90
CA PHE A 195 11.99 -6.71 -0.24
C PHE A 195 12.09 -5.88 -1.53
N LYS A 196 12.77 -6.39 -2.55
CA LYS A 196 12.76 -5.74 -3.87
C LYS A 196 11.51 -6.14 -4.64
N LEU A 197 10.84 -5.21 -5.29
CA LEU A 197 9.80 -5.50 -6.27
C LEU A 197 10.30 -5.04 -7.65
N PRO A 198 10.93 -5.94 -8.44
CA PRO A 198 11.40 -5.60 -9.78
C PRO A 198 10.31 -4.99 -10.66
N ILE A 199 10.75 -4.17 -11.60
CA ILE A 199 9.92 -3.57 -12.65
C ILE A 199 10.56 -3.91 -13.99
N GLY A 200 9.82 -4.58 -14.86
CA GLY A 200 10.29 -5.00 -16.18
C GLY A 200 10.88 -6.41 -16.20
N ALA A 201 11.36 -6.82 -17.38
CA ALA A 201 11.74 -8.21 -17.67
C ALA A 201 13.22 -8.53 -17.41
N TRP A 202 13.94 -7.65 -16.71
CA TRP A 202 15.37 -7.77 -16.48
C TRP A 202 15.81 -8.86 -15.49
N PRO A 203 15.01 -9.27 -14.47
CA PRO A 203 15.46 -10.31 -13.55
C PRO A 203 15.67 -11.65 -14.23
N LYS A 204 16.66 -12.40 -13.75
CA LYS A 204 16.94 -13.77 -14.22
C LYS A 204 16.14 -14.82 -13.46
N ASP A 205 15.88 -14.58 -12.18
CA ASP A 205 15.07 -15.48 -11.35
C ASP A 205 13.62 -15.53 -11.87
N PRO A 206 13.00 -16.71 -12.01
CA PRO A 206 11.66 -16.84 -12.58
C PRO A 206 10.57 -16.08 -11.80
N VAL A 207 10.63 -16.09 -10.46
CA VAL A 207 9.65 -15.41 -9.62
C VAL A 207 9.83 -13.90 -9.73
N ASP A 208 11.08 -13.41 -9.66
CA ASP A 208 11.38 -11.99 -9.82
C ASP A 208 11.01 -11.48 -11.22
N LYS A 209 11.15 -12.32 -12.26
CA LYS A 209 10.77 -11.99 -13.63
C LYS A 209 9.25 -11.86 -13.78
N GLU A 210 8.49 -12.72 -13.10
CA GLU A 210 7.03 -12.63 -13.05
C GLU A 210 6.58 -11.37 -12.30
N ILE A 211 7.15 -11.10 -11.12
CA ILE A 211 6.93 -9.85 -10.37
C ILE A 211 7.22 -8.64 -11.26
N GLY A 212 8.37 -8.64 -11.94
CA GLY A 212 8.79 -7.59 -12.85
C GLY A 212 7.82 -7.34 -14.00
N ALA A 213 7.29 -8.40 -14.61
CA ALA A 213 6.30 -8.30 -15.67
C ALA A 213 4.98 -7.68 -15.19
N PHE A 214 4.44 -8.13 -14.05
CA PHE A 214 3.21 -7.58 -13.49
C PHE A 214 3.37 -6.13 -13.04
N ASN A 215 4.49 -5.78 -12.38
CA ASN A 215 4.76 -4.39 -12.00
C ASN A 215 4.90 -3.47 -13.20
N LEU A 216 5.56 -3.92 -14.28
CA LEU A 216 5.63 -3.13 -15.51
C LEU A 216 4.22 -2.81 -16.05
N ILE A 217 3.34 -3.81 -16.12
CA ILE A 217 1.96 -3.63 -16.57
C ILE A 217 1.23 -2.63 -15.65
N ASN A 218 1.35 -2.82 -14.34
CA ASN A 218 0.74 -1.96 -13.34
C ASN A 218 1.16 -0.50 -13.52
N MET A 219 2.47 -0.25 -13.65
CA MET A 219 3.01 1.09 -13.79
C MET A 219 2.64 1.74 -15.13
N VAL A 220 2.72 1.00 -16.23
CA VAL A 220 2.33 1.53 -17.56
C VAL A 220 0.85 1.91 -17.59
N ASN A 221 -0.02 1.09 -17.01
CA ASN A 221 -1.45 1.38 -16.93
C ASN A 221 -1.75 2.58 -16.01
N ALA A 222 -1.02 2.70 -14.90
CA ALA A 222 -1.24 3.76 -13.94
C ALA A 222 -0.58 5.10 -14.31
N ALA A 223 0.42 5.08 -15.20
CA ALA A 223 1.23 6.25 -15.56
C ALA A 223 0.39 7.45 -15.99
N GLU A 224 -0.64 7.23 -16.80
CA GLU A 224 -1.46 8.30 -17.34
C GLU A 224 -2.32 8.98 -16.28
N GLY A 225 -3.03 8.19 -15.46
CA GLY A 225 -3.90 8.70 -14.41
C GLY A 225 -3.14 9.49 -13.36
N PHE A 226 -2.06 8.90 -12.82
CA PHE A 226 -1.25 9.56 -11.79
C PHE A 226 -0.55 10.81 -12.31
N THR A 227 0.09 10.73 -13.48
CA THR A 227 0.80 11.88 -14.06
C THR A 227 -0.16 13.01 -14.38
N THR A 228 -1.27 12.73 -15.06
CA THR A 228 -2.24 13.76 -15.44
C THR A 228 -2.82 14.44 -14.21
N ALA A 229 -3.22 13.67 -13.20
CA ALA A 229 -3.79 14.22 -11.97
C ALA A 229 -2.77 15.08 -11.21
N ALA A 230 -1.57 14.56 -10.95
CA ALA A 230 -0.53 15.27 -10.21
C ALA A 230 -0.06 16.53 -10.96
N TYR A 231 0.23 16.41 -12.26
CA TYR A 231 0.86 17.48 -13.02
C TYR A 231 -0.10 18.64 -13.25
N THR A 232 -1.35 18.35 -13.66
CA THR A 232 -2.30 19.40 -14.05
C THR A 232 -3.04 20.00 -12.86
N ARG A 233 -3.49 19.17 -11.91
CA ARG A 233 -4.39 19.63 -10.83
C ARG A 233 -3.63 20.18 -9.63
N ILE A 234 -2.38 19.76 -9.42
CA ILE A 234 -1.60 20.10 -8.22
C ILE A 234 -0.36 20.92 -8.60
N LEU A 235 0.45 20.45 -9.55
CA LEU A 235 1.69 21.13 -9.93
C LEU A 235 1.51 22.27 -10.94
N GLY A 236 0.29 22.48 -11.46
CA GLY A 236 -0.02 23.58 -12.37
C GLY A 236 0.62 23.49 -13.76
N LYS A 237 1.07 22.30 -14.18
CA LYS A 237 1.61 22.06 -15.52
C LYS A 237 0.47 22.00 -16.55
N SER A 238 0.80 22.30 -17.80
CA SER A 238 -0.16 22.23 -18.90
C SER A 238 -0.56 20.77 -19.19
N ILE A 239 -1.71 20.60 -19.86
CA ILE A 239 -2.17 19.27 -20.28
C ILE A 239 -1.19 18.66 -21.29
N GLU A 240 -0.62 19.49 -22.16
CA GLU A 240 0.38 19.09 -23.15
C GLU A 240 1.67 18.61 -22.49
N GLU A 241 2.15 19.32 -21.45
CA GLU A 241 3.31 18.91 -20.66
C GLU A 241 3.06 17.56 -19.95
N ALA A 242 1.87 17.38 -19.37
CA ALA A 242 1.49 16.13 -18.73
C ALA A 242 1.39 14.97 -19.74
N ALA A 243 0.77 15.19 -20.90
CA ALA A 243 0.64 14.19 -21.94
C ALA A 243 2.01 13.76 -22.50
N GLN A 244 2.91 14.72 -22.73
CA GLN A 244 4.27 14.43 -23.17
C GLN A 244 5.04 13.63 -22.11
N ALA A 245 4.95 14.02 -20.84
CA ALA A 245 5.56 13.28 -19.74
C ALA A 245 5.06 11.82 -19.69
N VAL A 246 3.76 11.58 -19.87
CA VAL A 246 3.20 10.21 -19.90
C VAL A 246 3.82 9.37 -21.01
N VAL A 247 4.03 9.94 -22.21
CA VAL A 247 4.69 9.24 -23.32
C VAL A 247 6.12 8.87 -22.96
N ASP A 248 6.89 9.82 -22.42
CA ASP A 248 8.29 9.62 -22.05
C ASP A 248 8.43 8.61 -20.89
N ILE A 249 7.56 8.69 -19.88
CA ILE A 249 7.49 7.74 -18.76
C ILE A 249 7.20 6.33 -19.26
N LYS A 250 6.15 6.14 -20.09
CA LYS A 250 5.78 4.81 -20.60
C LYS A 250 6.93 4.21 -21.44
N ARG A 251 7.61 5.02 -22.26
CA ARG A 251 8.80 4.60 -23.01
C ARG A 251 9.90 4.09 -22.08
N ASP A 252 10.26 4.87 -21.08
CA ASP A 252 11.40 4.54 -20.21
C ASP A 252 11.08 3.40 -19.24
N LEU A 253 9.83 3.25 -18.79
CA LEU A 253 9.39 2.06 -18.04
C LEU A 253 9.60 0.77 -18.84
N GLN A 254 9.48 0.83 -20.16
CA GLN A 254 9.63 -0.31 -21.06
C GLN A 254 11.08 -0.52 -21.52
N ASN A 255 12.03 0.29 -21.05
CA ASN A 255 13.44 0.12 -21.36
C ASN A 255 13.99 -1.13 -20.66
N LYS A 256 14.48 -2.10 -21.44
CA LYS A 256 14.97 -3.39 -20.93
C LYS A 256 16.35 -3.29 -20.28
N ASP A 257 17.08 -2.22 -20.57
CA ASP A 257 18.39 -1.97 -19.98
C ASP A 257 18.29 -1.34 -18.59
N PHE A 258 17.08 -0.94 -18.17
CA PHE A 258 16.82 -0.37 -16.85
C PHE A 258 16.47 -1.46 -15.84
N HIS A 259 17.34 -1.69 -14.87
CA HIS A 259 17.21 -2.71 -13.83
C HIS A 259 16.47 -2.18 -12.59
N MET A 260 15.25 -1.69 -12.84
CA MET A 260 14.42 -0.96 -11.88
C MET A 260 13.74 -1.87 -10.87
N TYR A 261 13.58 -1.36 -9.65
CA TYR A 261 12.69 -1.96 -8.65
C TYR A 261 12.17 -0.91 -7.65
N PHE A 262 11.07 -1.26 -6.97
CA PHE A 262 10.63 -0.59 -5.74
C PHE A 262 11.14 -1.33 -4.50
N GLN A 263 11.31 -0.62 -3.40
CA GLN A 263 11.48 -1.25 -2.09
C GLN A 263 10.10 -1.47 -1.47
N PHE A 264 9.80 -2.69 -1.07
CA PHE A 264 8.58 -3.08 -0.37
C PHE A 264 8.90 -3.41 1.08
N ALA A 265 8.32 -2.66 2.00
CA ALA A 265 8.47 -2.83 3.43
C ALA A 265 7.26 -3.57 3.99
N VAL A 266 7.52 -4.68 4.70
CA VAL A 266 6.56 -5.25 5.65
C VAL A 266 7.01 -4.85 7.04
N THR A 267 6.19 -4.07 7.73
CA THR A 267 6.46 -3.59 9.08
C THR A 267 5.35 -4.04 10.02
N TYR A 268 5.69 -4.69 11.12
CA TYR A 268 4.70 -5.02 12.15
C TYR A 268 5.17 -4.65 13.55
N GLY A 269 4.21 -4.36 14.41
CA GLY A 269 4.42 -4.04 15.82
C GLY A 269 3.30 -4.63 16.68
N GLN A 270 3.64 -4.95 17.92
CA GLN A 270 2.72 -5.53 18.89
C GLN A 270 2.27 -4.47 19.90
N LYS A 271 0.98 -4.43 20.24
CA LYS A 271 0.51 -3.71 21.42
C LYS A 271 0.99 -4.45 22.68
N PRO A 272 1.63 -3.78 23.67
CA PRO A 272 2.09 -4.44 24.90
C PRO A 272 0.99 -5.22 25.62
N LEU A 273 1.34 -6.39 26.17
CA LEU A 273 0.40 -7.27 26.89
C LEU A 273 -0.16 -6.63 28.17
N ASP A 274 0.59 -5.71 28.77
CA ASP A 274 0.25 -4.97 29.98
C ASP A 274 -0.44 -3.62 29.70
N SER A 275 -0.81 -3.37 28.44
CA SER A 275 -1.54 -2.15 28.07
C SER A 275 -2.90 -2.10 28.80
N PRO A 276 -3.26 -0.95 29.40
CA PRO A 276 -4.55 -0.82 30.07
C PRO A 276 -5.70 -0.98 29.08
N THR A 277 -6.68 -1.78 29.48
CA THR A 277 -7.98 -1.92 28.81
C THR A 277 -8.93 -0.92 29.45
N GLU A 278 -8.84 0.35 29.06
CA GLU A 278 -9.87 1.33 29.45
C GLU A 278 -11.26 0.92 28.94
#